data_AF-Q6MZ54-F1
#
_entry.id   AF-Q6MZ54-F1
#
_cell.length_a   1.000
_cell.length_b   1.000
_cell.length_c   1.000
_cell.angle_alpha   90.00
_cell.angle_beta   90.00
_cell.angle_gamma   90.00
#
_symmetry.space_group_name_H-M   'P 1'
#
loop_
_entity.id
_entity.type
_entity.pdbx_description
1 polymer ?
#
loop_
_entity_poly.entity_id
_entity_poly.type
_entity_poly.pdbx_seq_one_letter_code
_entity_poly.pdbx_strand_id
1 'polypeptide(L)'
;MNLPTRRGRPRIHARTAIGSTVAALAMATVGCSSDSDVVATSMAPSSSSTGVSARQSTTASVPAQDRPTGYVSRKTWTDGPWPLIIDEAVLDCQGDSLVTITANESTYALNSAAYSQTELPDYAPAIGAHDPDKPGSYLDAGPLIERGLALCGTPATTSTPISGSNRPAGLVERKTWTDGRWPFTVDSATLFCTKPAGPQSERVTVVANHEMYALNGTAQDANLWPAFDPIWRDDPIAPGMKINIGPMIERGLALCEG
;
A
#
# COMPACT_ATOMS: atom_id res chain seq x y z
N MET A 1 -48.83 -44.90 -23.15
CA MET A 1 -47.51 -45.52 -22.94
C MET A 1 -46.76 -44.78 -21.84
N ASN A 2 -46.36 -45.51 -20.79
CA ASN A 2 -45.23 -45.34 -19.85
C ASN A 2 -44.89 -43.96 -19.23
N LEU A 3 -45.14 -43.84 -17.92
CA LEU A 3 -44.15 -43.38 -16.91
C LEU A 3 -43.13 -44.52 -16.64
N PRO A 4 -41.98 -44.40 -15.91
CA PRO A 4 -41.64 -43.43 -14.83
C PRO A 4 -40.13 -43.02 -14.68
N THR A 5 -39.83 -42.26 -13.61
CA THR A 5 -38.59 -42.27 -12.76
C THR A 5 -37.27 -41.69 -13.34
N ARG A 6 -36.36 -41.02 -12.61
CA ARG A 6 -35.80 -41.14 -11.24
C ARG A 6 -35.15 -39.78 -10.87
N ARG A 7 -35.35 -39.23 -9.66
CA ARG A 7 -34.51 -39.35 -8.44
C ARG A 7 -33.02 -39.02 -8.64
N GLY A 8 -32.58 -38.03 -7.87
CA GLY A 8 -31.23 -37.47 -7.92
C GLY A 8 -30.14 -38.25 -7.18
N ARG A 9 -28.98 -37.60 -7.10
CA ARG A 9 -28.00 -37.73 -6.01
C ARG A 9 -26.94 -36.62 -6.15
N PRO A 10 -26.51 -36.00 -5.04
CA PRO A 10 -25.37 -35.10 -5.02
C PRO A 10 -24.06 -35.90 -5.07
N ARG A 11 -23.07 -35.41 -5.83
CA ARG A 11 -21.69 -35.91 -5.74
C ARG A 11 -20.97 -35.16 -4.64
N ILE A 12 -20.93 -35.78 -3.47
CA ILE A 12 -20.00 -35.48 -2.39
C ILE A 12 -18.63 -36.00 -2.83
N HIS A 13 -17.68 -35.10 -3.09
CA HIS A 13 -16.28 -35.48 -3.24
C HIS A 13 -15.65 -35.59 -1.86
N ALA A 14 -15.52 -36.83 -1.38
CA ALA A 14 -14.66 -37.18 -0.28
C ALA A 14 -13.19 -36.95 -0.70
N ARG A 15 -12.50 -36.07 0.02
CA ARG A 15 -11.04 -35.94 -0.01
C ARG A 15 -10.50 -36.48 1.31
N THR A 16 -9.85 -37.64 1.25
CA THR A 16 -9.05 -38.18 2.36
C THR A 16 -7.78 -38.83 1.80
N ALA A 17 -6.71 -38.74 2.59
CA ALA A 17 -5.32 -39.12 2.37
C ALA A 17 -4.51 -37.99 1.69
N ILE A 18 -3.33 -37.59 2.17
CA ILE A 18 -2.23 -38.41 2.68
C ILE A 18 -1.49 -37.62 3.77
N GLY A 19 -1.14 -38.28 4.87
CA GLY A 19 -0.27 -37.75 5.92
C GLY A 19 1.20 -37.75 5.50
N SER A 20 1.95 -36.79 6.02
CA SER A 20 3.42 -36.85 6.05
C SER A 20 3.91 -36.09 7.27
N THR A 21 4.25 -36.87 8.30
CA THR A 21 5.02 -36.46 9.47
C THR A 21 6.47 -36.29 9.06
N VAL A 22 7.04 -35.10 9.26
CA VAL A 22 8.50 -34.90 9.26
C VAL A 22 8.91 -34.55 10.68
N ALA A 23 9.66 -35.46 11.28
CA ALA A 23 10.32 -35.31 12.56
C ALA A 23 11.54 -34.39 12.42
N ALA A 24 11.70 -33.44 13.33
CA ALA A 24 12.95 -32.72 13.54
C ALA A 24 13.48 -33.06 14.93
N LEU A 25 14.61 -33.78 14.96
CA LEU A 25 15.38 -34.03 16.17
C LEU A 25 16.10 -32.75 16.61
N ALA A 26 15.99 -32.44 17.90
CA ALA A 26 16.94 -31.61 18.63
C ALA A 26 18.03 -32.50 19.24
N MET A 27 19.27 -32.02 19.33
CA MET A 27 20.06 -31.92 20.57
C MET A 27 21.48 -31.37 20.33
N ALA A 28 21.95 -30.64 21.33
CA ALA A 28 23.18 -29.85 21.41
C ALA A 28 24.38 -30.62 22.02
N THR A 29 25.60 -30.06 21.88
CA THR A 29 26.80 -30.11 22.78
C THR A 29 27.89 -29.22 22.13
N VAL A 30 28.47 -28.15 22.71
CA VAL A 30 29.37 -27.90 23.87
C VAL A 30 30.82 -28.40 23.72
N GLY A 31 31.79 -27.47 23.87
CA GLY A 31 33.22 -27.66 24.25
C GLY A 31 34.24 -27.11 23.22
N CYS A 32 34.94 -25.96 23.41
CA CYS A 32 36.13 -25.66 24.25
C CYS A 32 37.30 -26.68 24.02
N SER A 33 38.59 -26.37 23.84
CA SER A 33 39.41 -25.17 24.08
C SER A 33 40.87 -25.42 23.61
N SER A 34 41.65 -24.34 23.37
CA SER A 34 43.11 -24.18 23.67
C SER A 34 44.15 -24.99 22.85
N ASP A 35 45.39 -24.57 22.59
CA ASP A 35 46.25 -23.39 22.80
C ASP A 35 47.61 -23.72 22.14
N SER A 36 48.36 -22.75 21.59
CA SER A 36 49.84 -22.68 21.65
C SER A 36 50.38 -21.51 20.83
N ASP A 37 50.85 -20.51 21.56
CA ASP A 37 51.78 -19.45 21.15
C ASP A 37 53.11 -20.00 20.63
N VAL A 38 53.80 -19.29 19.70
CA VAL A 38 55.02 -18.50 20.02
C VAL A 38 55.60 -17.74 18.81
N VAL A 39 55.60 -16.41 18.95
CA VAL A 39 56.68 -15.41 18.77
C VAL A 39 57.51 -15.36 17.47
N ALA A 40 57.42 -14.21 16.78
CA ALA A 40 58.60 -13.52 16.24
C ALA A 40 58.37 -11.99 16.13
N THR A 41 59.15 -11.25 16.92
CA THR A 41 59.25 -9.79 17.03
C THR A 41 59.85 -9.14 15.77
N SER A 42 59.28 -8.03 15.29
CA SER A 42 60.08 -6.82 14.95
C SER A 42 59.24 -5.60 14.51
N MET A 43 59.41 -4.53 15.29
CA MET A 43 59.44 -3.09 14.97
C MET A 43 58.15 -2.34 14.56
N ALA A 44 57.92 -1.27 15.33
CA ALA A 44 56.82 -0.30 15.33
C ALA A 44 56.98 0.80 14.25
N PRO A 45 56.23 1.93 14.25
CA PRO A 45 55.00 2.26 14.99
C PRO A 45 53.90 2.86 14.08
N SER A 46 52.65 2.89 14.56
CA SER A 46 51.77 4.08 14.47
C SER A 46 50.45 3.81 15.19
N SER A 47 50.16 4.69 16.14
CA SER A 47 48.88 5.14 16.67
C SER A 47 47.64 4.29 16.38
N SER A 48 46.93 3.88 17.43
CA SER A 48 45.60 4.40 17.75
C SER A 48 44.99 3.69 18.97
N SER A 49 44.55 4.49 19.93
CA SER A 49 43.79 4.09 21.11
C SER A 49 42.44 3.49 20.72
N THR A 50 42.25 2.19 20.91
CA THR A 50 40.93 1.57 20.92
C THR A 50 40.32 1.70 22.31
N GLY A 51 39.63 2.82 22.49
CA GLY A 51 38.65 2.98 23.55
C GLY A 51 37.50 1.98 23.35
N VAL A 52 37.13 1.36 24.48
CA VAL A 52 35.92 0.58 24.69
C VAL A 52 34.73 1.32 24.07
N SER A 53 34.05 0.70 23.10
CA SER A 53 32.76 1.20 22.64
C SER A 53 31.72 0.11 22.82
N ALA A 54 30.89 0.32 23.85
CA ALA A 54 29.68 -0.40 24.12
C ALA A 54 28.85 -0.51 22.83
N ARG A 55 28.36 -1.71 22.56
CA ARG A 55 27.39 -1.99 21.51
C ARG A 55 26.07 -1.32 21.90
N GLN A 56 25.98 -0.03 21.62
CA GLN A 56 24.76 0.76 21.75
C GLN A 56 23.89 0.43 20.55
N SER A 57 22.74 -0.19 20.80
CA SER A 57 21.67 -0.31 19.82
C SER A 57 21.15 1.10 19.52
N THR A 58 21.77 1.77 18.56
CA THR A 58 21.23 3.00 17.99
C THR A 58 20.26 2.60 16.89
N THR A 59 18.96 2.72 17.16
CA THR A 59 17.95 2.92 16.12
C THR A 59 18.45 4.09 15.27
N ALA A 60 18.82 3.81 14.03
CA ALA A 60 19.45 4.78 13.15
C ALA A 60 18.46 5.91 12.85
N SER A 61 18.59 7.03 13.56
CA SER A 61 17.80 8.23 13.30
C SER A 61 18.23 8.82 11.94
N VAL A 62 17.27 9.05 11.04
CA VAL A 62 17.55 9.67 9.74
C VAL A 62 18.16 11.08 9.95
N PRO A 63 19.33 11.39 9.35
CA PRO A 63 19.95 12.72 9.43
C PRO A 63 18.99 13.82 8.97
N ALA A 64 19.02 14.98 9.64
CA ALA A 64 18.08 16.08 9.43
C ALA A 64 18.06 16.66 8.01
N GLN A 65 19.06 16.36 7.17
CA GLN A 65 19.19 16.89 5.80
C GLN A 65 18.45 16.07 4.73
N ASP A 66 18.03 14.83 5.04
CA ASP A 66 17.30 13.94 4.12
C ASP A 66 15.89 13.59 4.63
N ARG A 67 15.34 14.38 5.56
CA ARG A 67 14.02 14.08 6.13
C ARG A 67 12.92 14.30 5.09
N PRO A 68 12.11 13.27 4.79
CA PRO A 68 10.98 13.42 3.89
C PRO A 68 9.97 14.45 4.40
N THR A 69 9.28 15.10 3.48
CA THR A 69 8.08 15.89 3.80
C THR A 69 7.10 15.02 4.60
N GLY A 70 6.57 15.54 5.70
CA GLY A 70 5.69 14.77 6.60
C GLY A 70 6.42 13.91 7.63
N TYR A 71 7.75 13.95 7.72
CA TYR A 71 8.50 13.30 8.80
C TYR A 71 8.08 13.85 10.17
N VAL A 72 7.80 12.94 11.10
CA VAL A 72 7.45 13.21 12.49
C VAL A 72 8.29 12.32 13.39
N SER A 73 8.75 12.86 14.53
CA SER A 73 9.41 12.04 15.53
C SER A 73 9.09 12.50 16.94
N ARG A 74 9.11 11.54 17.87
CA ARG A 74 8.89 11.74 19.30
C ARG A 74 9.75 12.86 19.85
N LYS A 75 11.00 12.95 19.40
CA LYS A 75 11.98 13.94 19.88
C LYS A 75 11.58 15.38 19.52
N THR A 76 10.95 15.59 18.36
CA THR A 76 10.56 16.91 17.85
C THR A 76 9.07 17.18 17.97
N TRP A 77 8.32 16.25 18.57
CA TRP A 77 6.88 16.35 18.72
C TRP A 77 6.50 17.35 19.81
N THR A 78 5.69 18.33 19.44
CA THR A 78 5.23 19.42 20.34
C THR A 78 3.72 19.44 20.53
N ASP A 79 2.99 18.63 19.76
CA ASP A 79 1.54 18.73 19.60
C ASP A 79 0.81 17.80 20.60
N GLY A 80 1.37 17.67 21.81
CA GLY A 80 0.82 16.84 22.89
C GLY A 80 1.59 15.53 23.13
N PRO A 81 0.97 14.51 23.76
CA PRO A 81 1.57 13.19 23.92
C PRO A 81 1.90 12.57 22.55
N TRP A 82 3.03 11.86 22.47
CA TRP A 82 3.41 11.15 21.25
C TRP A 82 2.59 9.85 21.13
N PRO A 83 1.76 9.68 20.08
CA PRO A 83 0.77 8.59 20.04
C PRO A 83 1.30 7.27 19.45
N LEU A 84 2.61 7.14 19.18
CA LEU A 84 3.20 5.94 18.56
C LEU A 84 4.22 5.25 19.47
N ILE A 85 4.29 3.92 19.41
CA ILE A 85 5.29 3.13 20.15
C ILE A 85 6.71 3.32 19.61
N ILE A 86 6.82 3.59 18.31
CA ILE A 86 8.07 3.88 17.60
C ILE A 86 8.49 5.34 17.78
N ASP A 87 9.76 5.65 17.52
CA ASP A 87 10.30 7.00 17.72
C ASP A 87 10.09 7.95 16.53
N GLU A 88 9.91 7.41 15.32
CA GLU A 88 9.76 8.21 14.10
C GLU A 88 8.85 7.53 13.08
N ALA A 89 8.19 8.34 12.28
CA ALA A 89 7.33 7.90 11.18
C ALA A 89 7.26 9.00 10.11
N VAL A 90 6.73 8.66 8.94
CA VAL A 90 6.49 9.62 7.86
C VAL A 90 5.00 9.66 7.57
N LEU A 91 4.41 10.84 7.67
CA LEU A 91 3.03 11.10 7.26
C LEU A 91 3.00 11.38 5.76
N ASP A 92 1.98 10.85 5.11
CA ASP A 92 1.67 11.16 3.72
C ASP A 92 0.18 11.45 3.59
N CYS A 93 -0.17 12.35 2.68
CA CYS A 93 -1.56 12.57 2.32
C CYS A 93 -1.79 12.34 0.83
N GLN A 94 -2.72 11.44 0.53
CA GLN A 94 -3.16 11.14 -0.83
C GLN A 94 -4.53 11.80 -1.08
N GLY A 95 -4.67 12.47 -2.23
CA GLY A 95 -5.88 13.23 -2.55
C GLY A 95 -6.17 14.35 -1.52
N ASP A 96 -7.45 14.59 -1.24
CA ASP A 96 -7.87 15.73 -0.42
C ASP A 96 -7.90 15.47 1.09
N SER A 97 -7.82 14.19 1.54
CA SER A 97 -7.92 13.86 2.97
C SER A 97 -7.49 12.45 3.38
N LEU A 98 -6.84 11.68 2.50
CA LEU A 98 -6.42 10.31 2.83
C LEU A 98 -5.06 10.33 3.52
N VAL A 99 -5.09 10.45 4.85
CA VAL A 99 -3.86 10.50 5.64
C VAL A 99 -3.38 9.09 5.94
N THR A 100 -2.16 8.80 5.50
CA THR A 100 -1.47 7.53 5.74
C THR A 100 -0.18 7.78 6.52
N ILE A 101 0.31 6.73 7.17
CA ILE A 101 1.55 6.78 7.94
C ILE A 101 2.44 5.60 7.55
N THR A 102 3.70 5.90 7.23
CA THR A 102 4.72 4.90 6.96
C THR A 102 5.68 4.80 8.14
N ALA A 103 5.84 3.59 8.64
CA ALA A 103 6.68 3.24 9.77
C ALA A 103 7.33 1.88 9.54
N ASN A 104 8.64 1.76 9.79
CA ASN A 104 9.37 0.50 9.60
C ASN A 104 9.07 -0.17 8.24
N GLU A 105 9.12 0.62 7.15
CA GLU A 105 8.82 0.18 5.77
C GLU A 105 7.38 -0.29 5.51
N SER A 106 6.47 -0.17 6.48
CA SER A 106 5.06 -0.53 6.35
C SER A 106 4.18 0.71 6.37
N THR A 107 3.14 0.73 5.52
CA THR A 107 2.18 1.84 5.43
C THR A 107 0.83 1.46 6.02
N TYR A 108 0.25 2.36 6.81
CA TYR A 108 -1.01 2.18 7.51
C TYR A 108 -1.95 3.36 7.23
N ALA A 109 -3.26 3.11 7.33
CA ALA A 109 -4.26 4.17 7.34
C ALA A 109 -4.25 4.89 8.69
N LEU A 110 -4.10 6.22 8.68
CA LEU A 110 -4.08 7.02 9.91
C LEU A 110 -5.46 7.61 10.27
N ASN A 111 -6.32 7.83 9.27
CA ASN A 111 -7.69 8.28 9.48
C ASN A 111 -8.73 7.37 8.83
N SER A 112 -10.01 7.54 9.19
CA SER A 112 -11.11 6.73 8.68
C SER A 112 -11.29 6.84 7.17
N ALA A 113 -10.99 8.01 6.58
CA ALA A 113 -11.02 8.20 5.14
C ALA A 113 -9.97 7.33 4.43
N ALA A 114 -8.73 7.34 4.91
CA ALA A 114 -7.68 6.45 4.41
C ALA A 114 -8.09 4.98 4.60
N TYR A 115 -8.52 4.58 5.79
CA TYR A 115 -8.89 3.19 6.07
C TYR A 115 -9.98 2.66 5.12
N SER A 116 -11.02 3.47 4.88
CA SER A 116 -12.14 3.09 4.01
C SER A 116 -11.81 3.12 2.51
N GLN A 117 -10.81 3.90 2.09
CA GLN A 117 -10.54 4.13 0.66
C GLN A 117 -9.27 3.44 0.14
N THR A 118 -8.25 3.25 0.98
CA THR A 118 -6.94 2.74 0.58
C THR A 118 -6.73 1.25 0.85
N GLU A 119 -7.61 0.61 1.64
CA GLU A 119 -7.49 -0.80 2.05
C GLU A 119 -6.25 -1.08 2.91
N LEU A 120 -5.56 -0.02 3.35
CA LEU A 120 -4.46 -0.12 4.27
C LEU A 120 -4.97 -0.54 5.66
N PRO A 121 -4.21 -1.37 6.39
CA PRO A 121 -4.56 -1.72 7.76
C PRO A 121 -4.59 -0.47 8.66
N ASP A 122 -5.39 -0.53 9.70
CA ASP A 122 -5.37 0.46 10.78
C ASP A 122 -3.98 0.49 11.43
N TYR A 123 -3.45 1.68 11.69
CA TYR A 123 -2.16 1.89 12.32
C TYR A 123 -2.17 1.47 13.80
N ALA A 124 -3.31 1.66 14.50
CA ALA A 124 -3.35 1.58 15.95
C ALA A 124 -2.92 0.21 16.50
N PRO A 125 -3.37 -0.94 15.94
CA PRO A 125 -2.91 -2.26 16.38
C PRO A 125 -1.42 -2.54 16.19
N ALA A 126 -0.80 -1.93 15.18
CA ALA A 126 0.58 -2.22 14.81
C ALA A 126 1.59 -1.28 15.49
N ILE A 127 1.27 0.02 15.55
CA ILE A 127 2.22 1.06 15.95
C ILE A 127 1.63 2.11 16.92
N GLY A 128 0.35 2.02 17.27
CA GLY A 128 -0.30 2.92 18.22
C GLY A 128 0.19 2.69 19.65
N ALA A 129 0.52 3.78 20.36
CA ALA A 129 0.83 3.73 21.78
C ALA A 129 -0.44 3.56 22.61
N HIS A 130 -0.41 2.67 23.60
CA HIS A 130 -1.54 2.47 24.51
C HIS A 130 -1.70 3.65 25.47
N ASP A 131 -2.96 4.01 25.76
CA ASP A 131 -3.30 4.99 26.77
C ASP A 131 -3.14 4.35 28.18
N PRO A 132 -2.20 4.83 29.02
CA PRO A 132 -2.00 4.29 30.37
C PRO A 132 -3.19 4.54 31.30
N ASP A 133 -3.97 5.60 31.04
CA ASP A 133 -5.13 5.99 31.85
C ASP A 133 -6.40 5.24 31.42
N LYS A 134 -6.39 4.60 30.24
CA LYS A 134 -7.53 3.87 29.66
C LYS A 134 -7.10 2.53 29.05
N PRO A 135 -7.08 1.46 29.85
CA PRO A 135 -6.73 0.12 29.40
C PRO A 135 -7.54 -0.32 28.17
N GLY A 136 -6.85 -0.83 27.15
CA GLY A 136 -7.47 -1.30 25.91
C GLY A 136 -7.74 -0.20 24.87
N SER A 137 -7.37 1.06 25.15
CA SER A 137 -7.41 2.14 24.16
C SER A 137 -6.01 2.63 23.78
N TYR A 138 -5.94 3.36 22.67
CA TYR A 138 -4.72 3.98 22.18
C TYR A 138 -4.74 5.48 22.50
N LEU A 139 -3.55 6.07 22.63
CA LEU A 139 -3.40 7.51 22.73
C LEU A 139 -4.04 8.19 21.52
N ASP A 140 -4.62 9.36 21.76
CA ASP A 140 -5.30 10.12 20.72
C ASP A 140 -4.32 10.54 19.62
N ALA A 141 -4.56 10.07 18.40
CA ALA A 141 -3.79 10.45 17.22
C ALA A 141 -4.38 11.66 16.49
N GLY A 142 -5.39 12.34 17.06
CA GLY A 142 -5.98 13.57 16.50
C GLY A 142 -4.92 14.58 16.01
N PRO A 143 -3.95 15.00 16.83
CA PRO A 143 -2.92 15.94 16.39
C PRO A 143 -2.00 15.38 15.27
N LEU A 144 -1.80 14.06 15.24
CA LEU A 144 -1.05 13.38 14.17
C LEU A 144 -1.83 13.37 12.85
N ILE A 145 -3.14 13.13 12.92
CA ILE A 145 -4.06 13.22 11.78
C ILE A 145 -4.12 14.66 11.26
N GLU A 146 -4.26 15.66 12.13
CA GLU A 146 -4.27 17.08 11.75
C GLU A 146 -3.00 17.48 11.00
N ARG A 147 -1.84 17.04 11.49
CA ARG A 147 -0.55 17.31 10.85
C ARG A 147 -0.44 16.64 9.48
N GLY A 148 -0.99 15.45 9.33
CA GLY A 148 -1.08 14.77 8.03
C GLY A 148 -2.09 15.44 7.09
N LEU A 149 -3.23 15.93 7.60
CA LEU A 149 -4.22 16.67 6.82
C LEU A 149 -3.64 18.00 6.29
N ALA A 150 -2.78 18.65 7.05
CA ALA A 150 -2.05 19.84 6.58
C ALA A 150 -1.15 19.56 5.37
N LEU A 151 -0.76 18.29 5.15
CA LEU A 151 -0.03 17.89 3.94
C LEU A 151 -0.93 17.81 2.71
N CYS A 152 -2.25 17.60 2.87
CA CYS A 152 -3.20 17.38 1.77
C CYS A 152 -3.43 18.59 0.84
N GLY A 153 -2.84 19.75 1.14
CA GLY A 153 -2.84 20.92 0.25
C GLY A 153 -1.44 21.41 -0.11
N THR A 154 -0.41 20.72 0.38
CA THR A 154 0.98 21.07 0.12
C THR A 154 1.49 20.07 -0.92
N PRO A 155 1.77 20.49 -2.18
CA PRO A 155 2.29 19.55 -3.16
C PRO A 155 3.56 18.92 -2.59
N ALA A 156 3.53 17.60 -2.41
CA ALA A 156 4.66 16.80 -1.98
C ALA A 156 5.80 17.02 -2.98
N THR A 157 6.61 18.04 -2.71
CA THR A 157 7.79 18.35 -3.49
C THR A 157 8.84 17.38 -2.99
N THR A 158 8.87 16.19 -3.59
CA THR A 158 10.09 15.47 -4.04
C THR A 158 9.68 14.08 -4.54
N SER A 159 9.35 14.03 -5.81
CA SER A 159 9.92 13.07 -6.75
C SER A 159 9.94 13.85 -8.04
N THR A 160 11.13 14.24 -8.49
CA THR A 160 11.36 15.03 -9.70
C THR A 160 10.34 14.64 -10.78
N PRO A 161 9.36 15.49 -11.13
CA PRO A 161 8.60 15.24 -12.34
C PRO A 161 9.64 15.42 -13.43
N ILE A 162 9.94 14.35 -14.14
CA ILE A 162 10.38 14.51 -15.51
C ILE A 162 9.16 15.14 -16.19
N SER A 163 9.06 16.46 -16.12
CA SER A 163 8.21 17.27 -16.98
C SER A 163 8.76 17.11 -18.39
N GLY A 164 8.56 15.93 -18.96
CA GLY A 164 8.30 15.80 -20.37
C GLY A 164 6.82 16.10 -20.52
N SER A 165 6.48 17.16 -21.25
CA SER A 165 5.13 17.60 -21.61
C SER A 165 4.38 16.60 -22.51
N ASN A 166 4.59 15.29 -22.30
CA ASN A 166 4.02 14.15 -23.01
C ASN A 166 3.10 13.32 -22.12
N ARG A 167 2.59 13.86 -21.00
CA ARG A 167 1.60 13.16 -20.17
C ARG A 167 0.32 13.02 -21.00
N PRO A 168 -0.18 11.80 -21.26
CA PRO A 168 -1.44 11.63 -21.98
C PRO A 168 -2.57 12.33 -21.23
N ALA A 169 -3.45 13.04 -21.95
CA ALA A 169 -4.57 13.77 -21.35
C ALA A 169 -5.49 12.86 -20.51
N GLY A 170 -5.59 11.58 -20.88
CA GLY A 170 -6.36 10.59 -20.13
C GLY A 170 -5.59 9.81 -19.06
N LEU A 171 -4.35 10.17 -18.72
CA LEU A 171 -3.59 9.46 -17.69
C LEU A 171 -4.20 9.69 -16.30
N VAL A 172 -4.61 8.60 -15.66
CA VAL A 172 -5.11 8.54 -14.29
C VAL A 172 -4.19 7.65 -13.44
N GLU A 173 -3.96 8.04 -12.20
CA GLU A 173 -3.04 7.36 -11.29
C GLU A 173 -3.67 7.21 -9.91
N ARG A 174 -3.51 6.04 -9.28
CA ARG A 174 -4.06 5.73 -7.94
C ARG A 174 -3.70 6.80 -6.92
N LYS A 175 -2.45 7.25 -6.92
CA LYS A 175 -1.90 8.29 -6.03
C LYS A 175 -2.65 9.62 -6.11
N THR A 176 -3.12 9.99 -7.30
CA THR A 176 -3.73 11.31 -7.56
C THR A 176 -5.24 11.23 -7.73
N TRP A 177 -5.82 10.05 -7.54
CA TRP A 177 -7.23 9.80 -7.72
C TRP A 177 -8.04 10.28 -6.52
N THR A 178 -8.98 11.19 -6.75
CA THR A 178 -9.83 11.82 -5.72
C THR A 178 -11.31 11.47 -5.85
N ASP A 179 -11.73 10.93 -6.99
CA ASP A 179 -13.14 10.75 -7.34
C ASP A 179 -13.71 9.43 -6.79
N GLY A 180 -13.32 9.06 -5.57
CA GLY A 180 -13.71 7.84 -4.86
C GLY A 180 -12.63 6.76 -4.82
N ARG A 181 -13.03 5.50 -4.62
CA ARG A 181 -12.08 4.39 -4.51
C ARG A 181 -11.50 4.02 -5.86
N TRP A 182 -10.20 3.78 -5.90
CA TRP A 182 -9.52 3.38 -7.13
C TRP A 182 -10.06 2.03 -7.65
N PRO A 183 -10.61 1.95 -8.87
CA PRO A 183 -11.32 0.75 -9.31
C PRO A 183 -10.44 -0.30 -9.97
N PHE A 184 -9.16 -0.01 -10.26
CA PHE A 184 -8.29 -0.91 -10.99
C PHE A 184 -7.29 -1.67 -10.10
N THR A 185 -6.84 -2.83 -10.55
CA THR A 185 -5.77 -3.60 -9.91
C THR A 185 -4.38 -2.98 -10.15
N VAL A 186 -4.22 -2.21 -11.22
CA VAL A 186 -2.98 -1.48 -11.57
C VAL A 186 -2.88 -0.12 -10.88
N ASP A 187 -1.69 0.46 -10.79
CA ASP A 187 -1.48 1.77 -10.14
C ASP A 187 -1.70 2.98 -11.06
N SER A 188 -1.70 2.76 -12.37
CA SER A 188 -1.97 3.80 -13.36
C SER A 188 -2.69 3.20 -14.56
N ALA A 189 -3.49 4.03 -15.23
CA ALA A 189 -4.20 3.65 -16.43
C ALA A 189 -4.38 4.87 -17.34
N THR A 190 -4.48 4.67 -18.65
CA THR A 190 -4.73 5.78 -19.59
C THR A 190 -6.10 5.61 -20.22
N LEU A 191 -6.97 6.59 -19.99
CA LEU A 191 -8.30 6.68 -20.57
C LEU A 191 -8.22 7.24 -21.99
N PHE A 192 -9.09 6.72 -22.84
CA PHE A 192 -9.30 7.21 -24.20
C PHE A 192 -10.79 7.34 -24.44
N CYS A 193 -11.18 8.38 -25.17
CA CYS A 193 -12.49 8.47 -25.74
C CYS A 193 -12.42 8.46 -27.27
N THR A 194 -13.33 7.71 -27.88
CA THR A 194 -13.62 7.80 -29.31
C THR A 194 -15.09 8.13 -29.53
N LYS A 195 -15.37 9.05 -30.47
CA LYS A 195 -16.73 9.48 -30.82
C LYS A 195 -17.07 9.10 -32.27
N PRO A 196 -17.56 7.87 -32.51
CA PRO A 196 -18.09 7.49 -33.81
C PRO A 196 -19.31 8.34 -34.19
N ALA A 197 -19.61 8.40 -35.49
CA ALA A 197 -20.74 9.17 -36.00
C ALA A 197 -22.08 8.65 -35.43
N GLY A 198 -22.76 9.49 -34.67
CA GLY A 198 -24.06 9.21 -34.05
C GLY A 198 -24.22 9.90 -32.69
N PRO A 199 -25.45 10.23 -32.26
CA PRO A 199 -25.70 10.77 -30.94
C PRO A 199 -25.43 9.70 -29.86
N GLN A 200 -24.78 10.10 -28.75
CA GLN A 200 -24.52 9.22 -27.59
C GLN A 200 -23.67 7.98 -27.92
N SER A 201 -22.79 8.09 -28.91
CA SER A 201 -21.93 7.00 -29.37
C SER A 201 -20.55 7.00 -28.69
N GLU A 202 -20.31 7.85 -27.69
CA GLU A 202 -19.02 7.99 -27.01
C GLU A 202 -18.57 6.65 -26.41
N ARG A 203 -17.44 6.14 -26.87
CA ARG A 203 -16.82 4.90 -26.39
C ARG A 203 -15.62 5.26 -25.53
N VAL A 204 -15.69 4.88 -24.27
CA VAL A 204 -14.59 5.06 -23.33
C VAL A 204 -13.83 3.74 -23.23
N THR A 205 -12.52 3.80 -23.48
CA THR A 205 -11.61 2.68 -23.29
C THR A 205 -10.52 3.05 -22.31
N VAL A 206 -9.91 2.04 -21.72
CA VAL A 206 -8.79 2.19 -20.79
C VAL A 206 -7.64 1.30 -21.21
N VAL A 207 -6.44 1.85 -21.23
CA VAL A 207 -5.21 1.07 -21.40
C VAL A 207 -4.58 0.84 -20.03
N ALA A 208 -4.42 -0.44 -19.70
CA ALA A 208 -3.76 -0.92 -18.49
C ALA A 208 -3.00 -2.22 -18.82
N ASN A 209 -1.84 -2.45 -18.22
CA ASN A 209 -1.03 -3.65 -18.49
C ASN A 209 -0.76 -3.92 -19.98
N HIS A 210 -0.55 -2.85 -20.78
CA HIS A 210 -0.35 -2.91 -22.23
C HIS A 210 -1.55 -3.44 -23.05
N GLU A 211 -2.72 -3.55 -22.45
CA GLU A 211 -3.95 -3.98 -23.12
C GLU A 211 -5.02 -2.89 -23.01
N MET A 212 -5.84 -2.76 -24.05
CA MET A 212 -6.94 -1.80 -24.11
C MET A 212 -8.26 -2.52 -23.85
N TYR A 213 -9.03 -2.04 -22.86
CA TYR A 213 -10.30 -2.62 -22.45
C TYR A 213 -11.46 -1.63 -22.67
N ALA A 214 -12.65 -2.18 -22.91
CA ALA A 214 -13.89 -1.40 -22.98
C ALA A 214 -14.37 -1.02 -21.58
N LEU A 215 -14.53 0.28 -21.30
CA LEU A 215 -14.87 0.78 -19.96
C LEU A 215 -16.37 1.08 -19.78
N ASN A 216 -17.06 1.48 -20.85
CA ASN A 216 -18.51 1.77 -20.82
C ASN A 216 -19.32 0.85 -21.75
N GLY A 217 -20.64 0.85 -21.58
CA GLY A 217 -21.55 -0.03 -22.32
C GLY A 217 -21.43 0.13 -23.85
N THR A 218 -21.34 1.35 -24.35
CA THR A 218 -21.17 1.61 -25.80
C THR A 218 -19.85 1.08 -26.36
N ALA A 219 -18.77 1.07 -25.57
CA ALA A 219 -17.50 0.45 -25.96
C ALA A 219 -17.59 -1.09 -25.92
N GLN A 220 -18.32 -1.66 -24.97
CA GLN A 220 -18.57 -3.10 -24.90
C GLN A 220 -19.44 -3.58 -26.06
N ASP A 221 -20.51 -2.85 -26.38
CA ASP A 221 -21.42 -3.12 -27.49
C ASP A 221 -20.73 -3.04 -28.86
N ALA A 222 -19.64 -2.27 -28.95
CA ALA A 222 -18.81 -2.22 -30.16
C ALA A 222 -18.09 -3.56 -30.43
N ASN A 223 -17.88 -4.39 -29.39
CA ASN A 223 -17.20 -5.67 -29.44
C ASN A 223 -15.80 -5.60 -30.11
N LEU A 224 -15.12 -4.46 -29.93
CA LEU A 224 -13.77 -4.19 -30.46
C LEU A 224 -12.67 -4.43 -29.42
N TRP A 225 -13.03 -4.37 -28.13
CA TRP A 225 -12.11 -4.52 -27.01
C TRP A 225 -12.65 -5.53 -26.00
N PRO A 226 -11.77 -6.26 -25.32
CA PRO A 226 -12.17 -7.10 -24.21
C PRO A 226 -12.82 -6.29 -23.08
N ALA A 227 -13.64 -6.97 -22.28
CA ALA A 227 -14.18 -6.40 -21.05
C ALA A 227 -13.05 -6.15 -20.03
N PHE A 228 -13.20 -5.10 -19.23
CA PHE A 228 -12.20 -4.69 -18.24
C PHE A 228 -12.25 -5.50 -16.92
N ASP A 229 -13.12 -6.51 -16.81
CA ASP A 229 -13.22 -7.39 -15.63
C ASP A 229 -11.88 -7.91 -15.09
N PRO A 230 -10.87 -8.28 -15.92
CA PRO A 230 -9.58 -8.77 -15.42
C PRO A 230 -8.79 -7.73 -14.61
N ILE A 231 -9.00 -6.44 -14.91
CA ILE A 231 -8.37 -5.32 -14.20
C ILE A 231 -9.30 -4.67 -13.18
N TRP A 232 -10.56 -5.10 -13.10
CA TRP A 232 -11.56 -4.53 -12.20
C TRP A 232 -11.42 -5.11 -10.79
N ARG A 233 -11.07 -4.23 -9.86
CA ARG A 233 -10.81 -4.59 -8.46
C ARG A 233 -12.10 -4.95 -7.72
N ASP A 234 -12.02 -6.02 -6.94
CA ASP A 234 -13.08 -6.42 -6.00
C ASP A 234 -13.21 -5.41 -4.86
N ASP A 235 -14.42 -5.27 -4.33
CA ASP A 235 -14.68 -4.44 -3.16
C ASP A 235 -14.40 -5.25 -1.87
N PRO A 236 -13.33 -4.96 -1.09
CA PRO A 236 -13.06 -5.62 0.19
C PRO A 236 -14.10 -5.34 1.28
N ILE A 237 -14.92 -4.30 1.15
CA ILE A 237 -15.99 -4.00 2.12
C ILE A 237 -17.25 -4.81 1.79
N ALA A 238 -17.47 -5.12 0.50
CA ALA A 238 -18.62 -5.85 0.00
C ALA A 238 -18.19 -7.10 -0.79
N PRO A 239 -18.00 -8.26 -0.12
CA PRO A 239 -17.55 -9.48 -0.77
C PRO A 239 -18.41 -9.88 -1.97
N GLY A 240 -17.76 -10.11 -3.12
CA GLY A 240 -18.43 -10.46 -4.38
C GLY A 240 -18.89 -9.27 -5.22
N MET A 241 -18.72 -8.04 -4.72
CA MET A 241 -18.96 -6.82 -5.49
C MET A 241 -17.65 -6.26 -6.07
N LYS A 242 -17.77 -5.44 -7.11
CA LYS A 242 -16.66 -4.68 -7.67
C LYS A 242 -16.72 -3.23 -7.21
N ILE A 243 -15.56 -2.57 -7.15
CA ILE A 243 -15.50 -1.13 -6.83
C ILE A 243 -16.23 -0.33 -7.91
N ASN A 244 -16.99 0.69 -7.50
CA ASN A 244 -17.74 1.54 -8.43
C ASN A 244 -16.83 2.14 -9.52
N ILE A 245 -17.12 1.85 -10.79
CA ILE A 245 -16.37 2.33 -11.96
C ILE A 245 -16.94 3.64 -12.53
N GLY A 246 -18.12 4.08 -12.09
CA GLY A 246 -18.85 5.23 -12.62
C GLY A 246 -18.00 6.51 -12.73
N PRO A 247 -17.32 6.95 -11.67
CA PRO A 247 -16.46 8.14 -11.72
C PRO A 247 -15.32 8.03 -12.76
N MET A 248 -14.81 6.82 -13.02
CA MET A 248 -13.80 6.59 -14.04
C MET A 248 -14.37 6.70 -15.46
N ILE A 249 -15.61 6.23 -15.67
CA ILE A 249 -16.34 6.39 -16.93
C ILE A 249 -16.62 7.87 -17.19
N GLU A 250 -17.10 8.61 -16.19
CA GLU A 250 -17.37 10.05 -16.28
C GLU A 250 -16.10 10.82 -16.68
N ARG A 251 -14.96 10.50 -16.05
CA ARG A 251 -13.67 11.09 -16.41
C ARG A 251 -13.25 10.79 -17.84
N GLY A 252 -13.52 9.57 -18.32
CA GLY A 252 -13.26 9.19 -19.70
C GLY A 252 -14.20 9.86 -20.70
N LEU A 253 -15.47 10.06 -20.34
CA LEU A 253 -16.45 10.76 -21.17
C LEU A 253 -16.10 12.26 -21.32
N ALA A 254 -15.57 12.89 -20.27
CA ALA A 254 -15.09 14.26 -20.34
C ALA A 254 -13.98 14.46 -21.39
N LEU A 255 -13.21 13.41 -21.72
CA LEU A 255 -12.21 13.46 -22.79
C LEU A 255 -12.82 13.55 -24.20
N CYS A 256 -14.10 13.21 -24.36
CA CYS A 256 -14.81 13.30 -25.64
C CYS A 256 -15.24 14.73 -26.00
N GLU A 257 -15.17 15.66 -25.04
CA GLU A 257 -15.60 17.05 -25.17
C GLU A 257 -14.44 18.00 -25.60
N GLY A 258 -13.22 17.46 -25.70
CA GLY A 258 -12.00 18.18 -26.08
C GLY A 258 -11.73 18.26 -27.58
#